data_AF-A0A352Q1X8-F1
#
_entry.id   AF-A0A352Q1X8-F1
#
_cell.length_a   1.000
_cell.length_b   1.000
_cell.length_c   1.000
_cell.angle_alpha   90.00
_cell.angle_beta   90.00
_cell.angle_gamma   90.00
#
_symmetry.space_group_name_H-M   'P 1'
#
loop_
_entity.id
_entity.type
_entity.pdbx_description
1 polymer ?
#
loop_
_entity_poly.entity_id
_entity_poly.type
_entity_poly.pdbx_seq_one_letter_code
_entity_poly.pdbx_strand_id
1 'polypeptide(L)'
;MHQIIPASWRIQRSTPFFTVDNVPRALLSHHNTASGVFGQICVMAGRVTYYGFADEKTEEPEQVIVIEAGEFTTTPPQYWHKVELSDDAQFNINFWSEPKN
;
A
#
# COMPACT_ATOMS: atom_id res chain seq x y z
N MET A 1 11.09 -8.62 0.50
CA MET A 1 10.29 -9.56 1.34
C MET A 1 9.16 -8.75 1.96
N HIS A 2 7.92 -9.23 1.87
CA HIS A 2 6.78 -8.60 2.55
C HIS A 2 6.99 -8.63 4.06
N GLN A 3 6.74 -7.52 4.74
CA GLN A 3 6.79 -7.49 6.20
C GLN A 3 5.53 -8.12 6.77
N ILE A 4 5.69 -9.07 7.68
CA ILE A 4 4.57 -9.83 8.22
C ILE A 4 3.82 -8.97 9.23
N ILE A 5 2.54 -8.70 8.94
CA ILE A 5 1.62 -8.07 9.89
C ILE A 5 1.45 -9.01 11.10
N PRO A 6 1.60 -8.54 12.35
CA PRO A 6 1.44 -9.40 13.51
C PRO A 6 0.06 -10.06 13.56
N ALA A 7 -0.01 -11.34 13.91
CA ALA A 7 -1.25 -12.12 13.92
C ALA A 7 -2.33 -11.58 14.89
N SER A 8 -1.93 -10.81 15.91
CA SER A 8 -2.84 -10.14 16.84
C SER A 8 -3.53 -8.92 16.24
N TRP A 9 -3.01 -8.34 15.15
CA TRP A 9 -3.55 -7.13 14.55
C TRP A 9 -4.86 -7.41 13.82
N ARG A 10 -5.67 -6.37 13.67
CA ARG A 10 -6.98 -6.43 13.01
C ARG A 10 -7.12 -5.31 11.99
N ILE A 11 -7.84 -5.58 10.92
CA ILE A 11 -8.26 -4.55 9.96
C ILE A 11 -9.19 -3.59 10.69
N GLN A 12 -8.83 -2.32 10.72
CA GLN A 12 -9.67 -1.24 11.28
C GLN A 12 -10.52 -0.57 10.20
N ARG A 13 -10.00 -0.55 8.96
CA ARG A 13 -10.65 0.08 7.82
C ARG A 13 -10.17 -0.57 6.53
N SER A 14 -11.07 -0.67 5.56
CA SER A 14 -10.74 -0.98 4.17
C SER A 14 -11.24 0.14 3.25
N THR A 15 -10.50 0.41 2.18
CA THR A 15 -10.97 1.31 1.12
C THR A 15 -11.95 0.58 0.19
N PRO A 16 -12.79 1.30 -0.56
CA PRO A 16 -13.38 0.75 -1.77
C PRO A 16 -12.28 0.41 -2.81
N PHE A 17 -12.68 -0.19 -3.93
CA PHE A 17 -11.78 -0.39 -5.05
C PHE A 17 -11.39 0.94 -5.71
N PHE A 18 -10.11 1.03 -6.04
CA PHE A 18 -9.53 2.08 -6.85
C PHE A 18 -9.10 1.53 -8.21
N THR A 19 -9.20 2.41 -9.20
CA THR A 19 -8.77 2.26 -10.60
C THR A 19 -8.09 3.56 -11.03
N VAL A 20 -7.56 3.62 -12.25
CA VAL A 20 -6.98 4.85 -12.80
C VAL A 20 -7.93 6.06 -12.78
N ASP A 21 -9.24 5.82 -12.83
CA ASP A 21 -10.27 6.87 -12.89
C ASP A 21 -10.59 7.52 -11.53
N ASN A 22 -10.40 6.78 -10.42
CA ASN A 22 -10.89 7.20 -9.11
C ASN A 22 -9.85 7.08 -7.98
N VAL A 23 -8.62 6.65 -8.29
CA VAL A 23 -7.55 6.56 -7.29
C VAL A 23 -7.26 7.95 -6.69
N PRO A 24 -7.22 8.08 -5.36
CA PRO A 24 -6.81 9.33 -4.73
C PRO A 24 -5.39 9.70 -5.16
N ARG A 25 -5.19 10.93 -5.67
CA ARG A 25 -3.87 11.41 -6.13
C ARG A 25 -2.77 11.27 -5.07
N ALA A 26 -3.12 11.34 -3.79
CA ALA A 26 -2.19 11.15 -2.69
C ALA A 26 -1.46 9.80 -2.75
N LEU A 27 -2.12 8.74 -3.24
CA LEU A 27 -1.50 7.42 -3.37
C LEU A 27 -0.44 7.36 -4.49
N LEU A 28 -0.55 8.24 -5.48
CA LEU A 28 0.37 8.36 -6.62
C LEU A 28 1.60 9.23 -6.31
N SER A 29 1.61 9.88 -5.16
CA SER A 29 2.70 10.72 -4.65
C SER A 29 3.31 10.13 -3.38
N HIS A 30 4.46 10.64 -2.96
CA HIS A 30 5.09 10.26 -1.69
C HIS A 30 4.12 10.44 -0.51
N HIS A 31 3.85 9.34 0.18
CA HIS A 31 3.04 9.31 1.39
C HIS A 31 3.46 8.14 2.28
N ASN A 32 2.88 8.05 3.47
CA ASN A 32 3.05 6.93 4.37
C ASN A 32 1.77 6.65 5.16
N THR A 33 1.76 5.55 5.90
CA THR A 33 0.73 5.27 6.89
C THR A 33 1.08 5.93 8.23
N ALA A 34 0.06 6.15 9.06
CA ALA A 34 0.25 6.65 10.41
C ALA A 34 1.09 5.68 11.28
N SER A 35 1.67 6.22 12.37
CA SER A 35 2.36 5.38 13.36
C SER A 35 1.44 4.27 13.88
N GLY A 36 1.97 3.05 13.98
CA GLY A 36 1.20 1.88 14.40
C GLY A 36 0.16 1.39 13.38
N VAL A 37 0.19 1.84 12.13
CA VAL A 37 -0.73 1.39 11.07
C VAL A 37 0.02 0.72 9.93
N PHE A 38 -0.28 -0.54 9.69
CA PHE A 38 0.17 -1.27 8.50
C PHE A 38 -0.82 -1.08 7.36
N GLY A 39 -0.31 -0.81 6.16
CA GLY A 39 -1.08 -0.91 4.92
C GLY A 39 -0.96 -2.31 4.32
N GLN A 40 -2.02 -2.82 3.71
CA GLN A 40 -1.99 -4.00 2.86
C GLN A 40 -2.68 -3.65 1.55
N ILE A 41 -1.92 -3.62 0.46
CA ILE A 41 -2.40 -3.33 -0.90
C ILE A 41 -2.69 -4.66 -1.58
N CYS A 42 -3.96 -4.92 -1.89
CA CYS A 42 -4.39 -6.12 -2.60
C CYS A 42 -4.75 -5.74 -4.03
N VAL A 43 -4.36 -6.55 -5.03
CA VAL A 43 -4.64 -6.31 -6.46
C VAL A 43 -5.61 -7.36 -6.98
N MET A 44 -6.69 -6.90 -7.62
CA MET A 44 -7.82 -7.72 -8.08
C MET A 44 -7.79 -7.91 -9.59
N ALA A 45 -7.32 -6.89 -10.32
CA ALA A 45 -7.10 -6.91 -11.76
C ALA A 45 -5.92 -6.00 -12.12
N GLY A 46 -5.32 -6.25 -13.27
CA GLY A 46 -4.13 -5.52 -13.73
C GLY A 46 -2.96 -5.66 -12.77
N ARG A 47 -2.19 -4.58 -12.65
CA ARG A 47 -0.91 -4.54 -11.94
C ARG A 47 -0.76 -3.22 -11.18
N VAL A 48 -0.21 -3.30 -9.97
CA VAL A 48 0.22 -2.13 -9.20
C VAL A 48 1.72 -2.23 -8.95
N THR A 49 2.46 -1.20 -9.35
CA THR A 49 3.88 -1.06 -9.01
C THR A 49 4.02 -0.21 -7.76
N TYR A 50 4.61 -0.78 -6.72
CA TYR A 50 4.91 -0.12 -5.45
C TYR A 50 6.36 0.36 -5.45
N TYR A 51 6.57 1.60 -5.00
CA TYR A 51 7.89 2.19 -4.82
C TYR A 51 8.07 2.59 -3.36
N GLY A 52 9.09 2.07 -2.69
CA GLY A 52 9.45 2.40 -1.31
C GLY A 52 10.69 3.29 -1.25
N PHE A 53 10.72 4.22 -0.30
CA PHE A 53 11.75 5.23 -0.12
C PHE A 53 12.25 5.27 1.34
N ALA A 54 13.52 5.63 1.50
CA ALA A 54 14.13 5.77 2.83
C ALA A 54 13.47 6.88 3.66
N ASP A 55 13.04 7.97 3.02
CA ASP A 55 12.40 9.11 3.65
C ASP A 55 11.52 9.93 2.68
N GLU A 56 10.96 11.04 3.17
CA GLU A 56 10.09 11.95 2.43
C GLU A 56 10.77 12.62 1.21
N LYS A 57 12.09 12.82 1.27
CA LYS A 57 12.83 13.65 0.32
C LYS A 57 13.59 12.81 -0.72
N THR A 58 13.74 11.53 -0.47
CA THR A 58 14.45 10.61 -1.36
C THR A 58 13.59 10.32 -2.60
N GLU A 59 14.09 10.69 -3.77
CA GLU A 59 13.39 10.49 -5.05
C GLU A 59 13.66 9.10 -5.66
N GLU A 60 14.82 8.52 -5.38
CA GLU A 60 15.20 7.20 -5.87
C GLU A 60 14.62 6.10 -4.96
N PRO A 61 13.83 5.16 -5.49
CA PRO A 61 13.24 4.11 -4.69
C PRO A 61 14.31 3.11 -4.24
N GLU A 62 14.35 2.79 -2.95
CA GLU A 62 15.17 1.70 -2.42
C GLU A 62 14.51 0.32 -2.62
N GLN A 63 13.21 0.32 -2.94
CA GLN A 63 12.43 -0.88 -3.18
C GLN A 63 11.42 -0.65 -4.30
N VAL A 64 11.38 -1.57 -5.26
CA VAL A 64 10.35 -1.62 -6.31
C VAL A 64 9.72 -3.01 -6.30
N ILE A 65 8.41 -3.07 -6.15
CA ILE A 65 7.64 -4.32 -6.14
C ILE A 65 6.55 -4.21 -7.18
N VAL A 66 6.47 -5.20 -8.06
CA VAL A 66 5.33 -5.41 -8.95
C VAL A 66 4.36 -6.34 -8.24
N ILE A 67 3.10 -5.92 -8.13
CA ILE A 67 2.01 -6.68 -7.50
C ILE A 67 1.00 -7.02 -8.58
N GLU A 68 0.88 -8.30 -8.91
CA GLU A 68 -0.04 -8.79 -9.94
C GLU A 68 -1.42 -9.11 -9.34
N ALA A 69 -2.43 -9.26 -10.21
CA ALA A 69 -3.77 -9.67 -9.80
C ALA A 69 -3.74 -11.00 -9.00
N GLY A 70 -4.43 -11.01 -7.86
CA GLY A 70 -4.43 -12.12 -6.91
C GLY A 70 -3.34 -12.03 -5.83
N GLU A 71 -2.44 -11.05 -5.93
CA GLU A 71 -1.36 -10.82 -4.96
C GLU A 71 -1.64 -9.62 -4.05
N PHE A 72 -0.81 -9.50 -3.01
CA PHE A 72 -0.79 -8.34 -2.15
C PHE A 72 0.63 -8.03 -1.68
N THR A 73 0.87 -6.77 -1.32
CA THR A 73 2.03 -6.34 -0.53
C THR A 73 1.59 -5.68 0.76
N THR A 74 2.52 -5.55 1.70
CA THR A 74 2.34 -4.89 2.99
C THR A 74 3.28 -3.70 3.11
N THR A 75 2.77 -2.59 3.64
CA THR A 75 3.55 -1.38 3.90
C THR A 75 3.63 -1.14 5.41
N PRO A 76 4.85 -1.12 5.98
CA PRO A 76 5.00 -0.87 7.41
C PRO A 76 4.64 0.56 7.82
N PRO A 77 4.34 0.78 9.12
CA PRO A 77 4.05 2.10 9.66
C PRO A 77 5.12 3.13 9.29
N GLN A 78 4.67 4.30 8.84
CA GLN A 78 5.52 5.47 8.57
C GLN A 78 6.58 5.26 7.46
N TYR A 79 6.53 4.16 6.71
CA TYR A 79 7.42 3.93 5.59
C TYR A 79 6.94 4.69 4.34
N TRP A 80 7.84 5.44 3.73
CA TRP A 80 7.53 6.32 2.60
C TRP A 80 7.39 5.52 1.31
N HIS A 81 6.32 5.76 0.58
CA HIS A 81 6.02 5.05 -0.64
C HIS A 81 5.08 5.81 -1.58
N LYS A 82 4.93 5.27 -2.79
CA LYS A 82 3.88 5.62 -3.75
C LYS A 82 3.53 4.41 -4.61
N VAL A 83 2.41 4.48 -5.32
CA VAL A 83 2.01 3.46 -6.30
C VAL A 83 1.86 4.03 -7.71
N GLU A 84 2.15 3.19 -8.70
CA GLU A 84 1.80 3.38 -10.10
C GLU A 84 0.88 2.24 -10.54
N LEU A 85 -0.10 2.55 -11.38
CA LEU A 85 -1.14 1.62 -11.81
C LEU A 85 -0.94 1.30 -13.30
N SER A 86 -1.20 0.05 -13.70
CA SER A 86 -1.52 -0.24 -15.09
C SER A 86 -2.90 0.32 -15.46
N ASP A 87 -3.17 0.50 -16.76
CA ASP A 87 -4.43 1.04 -17.28
C ASP A 87 -5.66 0.24 -16.83
N ASP A 88 -5.50 -1.07 -16.60
CA ASP A 88 -6.53 -2.02 -16.18
C ASP A 88 -6.50 -2.34 -14.68
N ALA A 89 -5.68 -1.63 -13.89
CA ALA A 89 -5.50 -1.91 -12.48
C ALA A 89 -6.79 -1.69 -11.67
N GLN A 90 -7.11 -2.67 -10.83
CA GLN A 90 -8.11 -2.56 -9.77
C GLN A 90 -7.54 -3.06 -8.46
N PHE A 91 -7.52 -2.22 -7.42
CA PHE A 91 -6.92 -2.56 -6.14
C PHE A 91 -7.68 -1.96 -4.95
N ASN A 92 -7.48 -2.48 -3.75
CA ASN A 92 -7.96 -1.87 -2.51
C ASN A 92 -6.88 -1.93 -1.43
N ILE A 93 -7.06 -1.15 -0.36
CA ILE A 93 -6.14 -1.12 0.78
C ILE A 93 -6.88 -1.51 2.06
N ASN A 94 -6.30 -2.44 2.82
CA ASN A 94 -6.68 -2.71 4.20
C ASN A 94 -5.69 -2.03 5.15
N PHE A 95 -6.20 -1.33 6.16
CA PHE A 95 -5.41 -0.71 7.21
C PHE A 95 -5.51 -1.52 8.49
N TRP A 96 -4.38 -2.05 8.92
CA TRP A 96 -4.23 -2.90 10.09
C TRP A 96 -3.62 -2.10 11.23
N SER A 97 -4.13 -2.30 12.45
CA SER A 97 -3.47 -1.83 13.67
C SER A 97 -3.65 -2.85 14.78
N GLU A 98 -2.88 -2.67 15.85
CA GLU A 98 -3.17 -3.36 17.10
C GLU A 98 -4.62 -3.05 17.53
N PRO A 99 -5.39 -4.05 18.00
CA PRO A 99 -6.73 -3.82 18.51
C PRO A 99 -6.65 -2.90 19.73
N LYS A 100 -7.53 -1.91 19.81
CA LYS A 100 -7.72 -1.19 21.07
C LYS A 100 -8.52 -2.12 21.99
N ASN A 101 -7.98 -2.38 23.18
CA ASN A 101 -8.71 -3.03 24.27
C ASN A 101 -9.96 -2.23 24.63
#